data_AF-A0A7D9EQB4-F1
#
_entry.id   AF-A0A7D9EQB4-F1
#
_cell.length_a   1.000
_cell.length_b   1.000
_cell.length_c   1.000
_cell.angle_alpha   90.00
_cell.angle_beta   90.00
_cell.angle_gamma   90.00
#
_symmetry.space_group_name_H-M   'P 1'
#
loop_
_entity.id
_entity.type
_entity.pdbx_description
1 polymer ?
#
loop_
_entity_poly.entity_id
_entity_poly.type
_entity_poly.pdbx_seq_one_letter_code
_entity_poly.pdbx_strand_id
1 'polypeptide(L)'
;MDAVEKNPNRSSTTQYQMHCRSGFCYYVKCFNNSIYKLLLADVVENFRKVCKTNYGLDPMWYYTAPGLAWGAALKLTGVELDLLSDQDNYLFIEKGIRGGISTITKRYAKADNKYIRPPKDLTGLERFKKWIVKRFPVYQP
;
A
#
# COMPACT_ATOMS: atom_id res chain seq x y z
N MET A 1 10.36 2.26 -11.23
CA MET A 1 10.85 0.90 -11.54
C MET A 1 10.77 0.83 -13.03
N ASP A 2 11.86 1.21 -13.69
CA ASP A 2 11.80 1.48 -15.11
C ASP A 2 12.07 0.16 -15.84
N ALA A 3 11.04 -0.35 -16.50
CA ALA A 3 11.11 -1.53 -17.34
C ALA A 3 11.92 -1.18 -18.59
N VAL A 4 13.23 -1.43 -18.55
CA VAL A 4 14.10 -1.37 -19.74
C VAL A 4 14.20 -2.77 -20.31
N GLU A 5 13.74 -2.96 -21.56
CA GLU A 5 13.85 -4.23 -22.29
C GLU A 5 15.32 -4.63 -22.51
N LYS A 6 15.61 -5.93 -22.29
CA LYS A 6 16.95 -6.49 -22.47
C LYS A 6 17.32 -6.56 -23.96
N ASN A 7 18.46 -5.95 -24.31
CA ASN A 7 19.04 -6.08 -25.65
C ASN A 7 19.63 -7.49 -25.87
N PRO A 8 19.23 -8.23 -26.91
CA PRO A 8 19.64 -9.62 -27.15
C PRO A 8 21.12 -9.79 -27.57
N ASN A 9 21.81 -8.71 -27.96
CA ASN A 9 23.18 -8.77 -28.48
C ASN A 9 24.27 -8.55 -27.41
N ARG A 10 23.92 -8.54 -26.12
CA ARG A 10 24.89 -8.39 -25.01
C ARG A 10 24.64 -9.43 -23.92
N SER A 11 25.70 -10.09 -23.44
CA SER A 11 25.57 -11.03 -22.32
C SER A 11 25.24 -10.26 -21.03
N SER A 12 24.21 -10.73 -20.32
CA SER A 12 23.69 -10.08 -19.11
C SER A 12 24.57 -10.25 -17.87
N THR A 13 25.75 -10.83 -18.01
CA THR A 13 26.67 -11.20 -16.90
C THR A 13 27.81 -10.21 -16.70
N THR A 14 27.89 -9.14 -17.49
CA THR A 14 28.85 -8.06 -17.23
C THR A 14 28.28 -7.08 -16.19
N GLN A 15 28.76 -7.26 -14.96
CA GLN A 15 28.96 -6.42 -13.77
C GLN A 15 28.75 -4.87 -13.81
N TYR A 16 28.27 -4.28 -14.90
CA TYR A 16 28.04 -2.83 -15.08
C TYR A 16 26.58 -2.39 -14.99
N GLN A 17 25.69 -3.22 -14.42
CA GLN A 17 24.58 -2.66 -13.64
C GLN A 17 25.16 -2.27 -12.28
N MET A 18 25.92 -1.16 -12.24
CA MET A 18 26.23 -0.51 -10.99
C MET A 18 24.93 0.03 -10.39
N HIS A 19 24.21 -0.83 -9.67
CA HIS A 19 23.45 -0.37 -8.53
C HIS A 19 24.46 0.07 -7.46
N CYS A 20 25.11 1.22 -7.69
CA CYS A 20 25.75 1.96 -6.63
C CYS A 20 24.64 2.30 -5.63
N ARG A 21 24.78 1.86 -4.37
CA ARG A 21 23.75 1.99 -3.33
C ARG A 21 23.15 3.41 -3.32
N SER A 22 22.01 3.59 -3.95
CA SER A 22 21.33 4.86 -4.03
C SER A 22 20.39 5.01 -2.83
N GLY A 23 20.98 5.35 -1.67
CA GLY A 23 20.19 5.91 -0.56
C GLY A 23 19.67 7.30 -0.92
N PHE A 24 18.95 7.95 0.00
CA PHE A 24 18.48 9.35 -0.18
C PHE A 24 19.58 10.33 -0.65
N CYS A 25 20.85 10.05 -0.34
CA CYS A 25 22.02 10.82 -0.78
C CYS A 25 22.20 10.89 -2.32
N TYR A 26 21.78 9.86 -3.08
CA TYR A 26 21.96 9.82 -4.54
C TYR A 26 21.05 10.82 -5.26
N TYR A 27 19.87 11.11 -4.71
CA TYR A 27 18.97 12.11 -5.28
C TYR A 27 19.57 13.51 -5.31
N VAL A 28 20.45 13.88 -4.37
CA VAL A 28 21.08 15.22 -4.36
C VAL A 28 22.31 15.27 -5.26
N LYS A 29 23.02 14.15 -5.43
CA LYS A 29 24.29 14.11 -6.17
C LYS A 29 24.12 14.03 -7.70
N CYS A 30 22.99 13.54 -8.19
CA CYS A 30 22.78 13.25 -9.62
C CYS A 30 22.09 14.34 -10.45
N PHE A 31 21.55 15.39 -9.84
CA PHE A 31 21.06 16.55 -10.60
C PHE A 31 22.22 17.52 -10.87
N ASN A 32 22.71 17.54 -12.10
CA ASN A 32 23.64 18.56 -12.57
C ASN A 32 22.94 19.94 -12.52
N ASN A 33 23.45 20.82 -11.66
CA ASN A 33 23.25 22.28 -11.63
C ASN A 33 21.85 22.83 -11.99
N SER A 34 20.78 22.26 -11.43
CA SER A 34 19.42 22.81 -11.55
C SER A 34 18.88 23.27 -10.19
N ILE A 35 18.02 24.29 -10.19
CA ILE A 35 17.34 24.84 -9.00
C ILE A 35 16.66 23.74 -8.16
N TYR A 36 16.18 22.67 -8.80
CA TYR A 36 15.57 21.50 -8.16
C TYR A 36 16.49 20.79 -7.15
N LYS A 37 17.81 20.89 -7.31
CA LYS A 37 18.78 20.32 -6.36
C LYS A 37 18.74 21.04 -5.01
N LEU A 38 18.58 22.35 -5.00
CA LEU A 38 18.56 23.15 -3.76
C LEU A 38 17.27 22.92 -2.97
N LEU A 39 16.13 22.91 -3.66
CA LEU A 39 14.84 22.59 -3.04
C LEU A 39 14.82 21.17 -2.45
N LEU A 40 15.36 20.20 -3.19
CA LEU A 40 15.44 18.83 -2.70
C LEU A 40 16.42 18.69 -1.53
N ALA A 41 17.55 19.40 -1.56
CA ALA A 41 18.50 19.41 -0.45
C ALA A 41 17.87 19.97 0.83
N ASP A 42 17.12 21.06 0.74
CA ASP A 42 16.42 21.68 1.87
C ASP A 42 15.36 20.73 2.47
N VAL A 43 14.52 20.12 1.61
CA VAL A 43 13.53 19.12 2.04
C VAL A 43 14.21 17.92 2.72
N VAL A 44 15.32 17.43 2.17
CA VAL A 44 16.06 16.30 2.74
C VAL A 44 16.73 16.66 4.06
N GLU A 45 17.27 17.88 4.20
CA GLU A 45 17.87 18.35 5.44
C GLU A 45 16.81 18.48 6.54
N ASN A 46 15.66 19.08 6.23
CA ASN A 46 14.55 19.18 7.16
C ASN A 46 14.03 17.78 7.56
N PHE A 47 13.86 16.88 6.58
CA PHE A 47 13.48 15.50 6.85
C PHE A 47 14.46 14.79 7.79
N ARG A 48 15.77 14.99 7.60
CA ARG A 48 16.81 14.44 8.49
C ARG A 48 16.72 15.00 9.90
N LYS A 49 16.49 16.30 10.07
CA LYS A 49 16.29 16.94 11.38
C LYS A 49 15.08 16.34 12.09
N VAL A 50 13.94 16.26 11.41
CA VAL A 50 12.70 15.69 11.97
C VAL A 50 12.88 14.23 12.39
N CYS A 51 13.48 13.39 11.54
CA CYS A 51 13.70 11.98 11.86
C CYS A 51 14.64 11.78 13.06
N LYS A 52 15.67 12.62 13.17
CA LYS A 52 16.61 12.57 14.30
C LYS A 52 15.93 13.01 15.60
N THR A 53 15.08 14.04 15.56
CA THR A 53 14.35 14.51 16.74
C THR A 53 13.27 13.52 17.19
N ASN A 54 12.51 12.94 16.26
CA ASN A 54 11.37 12.09 16.60
C ASN A 54 11.74 10.63 16.87
N TYR A 55 12.64 10.06 16.05
CA TYR A 55 12.97 8.62 16.09
C TYR A 55 14.40 8.36 16.54
N GLY A 56 15.27 9.38 16.56
CA GLY A 56 16.71 9.20 16.78
C GLY A 56 17.35 8.29 15.74
N LEU A 57 16.82 8.29 14.51
CA LEU A 57 17.29 7.50 13.37
C LEU A 57 17.66 8.46 12.24
N ASP A 58 18.74 8.14 11.51
CA ASP A 58 19.16 8.94 10.36
C ASP A 58 18.59 8.36 9.06
N PRO A 59 17.70 9.08 8.35
CA PRO A 59 17.10 8.60 7.10
C PRO A 59 18.12 8.29 6.01
N MET A 60 19.33 8.85 6.08
CA MET A 60 20.39 8.60 5.10
C MET A 60 20.91 7.15 5.11
N TRP A 61 20.65 6.39 6.18
CA TRP A 61 21.04 4.98 6.31
C TRP A 61 20.03 4.03 5.68
N TYR A 62 18.88 4.54 5.26
CA TYR A 62 17.79 3.76 4.68
C TYR A 62 17.66 4.06 3.19
N TYR A 63 17.31 3.03 2.41
CA TYR A 63 17.07 3.18 0.97
C TYR A 63 15.74 3.85 0.65
N THR A 64 14.72 3.63 1.49
CA THR A 64 13.35 4.06 1.23
C THR A 64 12.68 4.53 2.52
N ALA A 65 11.69 5.42 2.39
CA ALA A 65 10.85 5.87 3.49
C ALA A 65 10.15 4.74 4.27
N PRO A 66 9.55 3.69 3.64
CA PRO A 66 8.99 2.57 4.38
C PRO A 66 10.04 1.78 5.16
N GLY A 67 11.28 1.65 4.66
CA GLY A 67 12.37 1.01 5.42
C GLY A 67 12.73 1.79 6.68
N LEU A 68 12.76 3.12 6.61
CA LEU A 68 12.92 3.98 7.78
C LEU A 68 11.74 3.85 8.73
N ALA A 69 10.50 3.90 8.22
CA ALA A 69 9.30 3.78 9.04
C ALA A 69 9.24 2.45 9.78
N TRP A 70 9.65 1.36 9.13
CA TRP A 70 9.79 0.04 9.75
C TRP A 70 10.82 0.03 10.87
N GLY A 71 12.03 0.56 10.62
CA GLY A 71 13.07 0.67 11.65
C GLY A 71 12.64 1.55 12.84
N ALA A 72 11.94 2.66 12.56
CA ALA A 72 11.37 3.52 13.58
C ALA A 72 10.30 2.80 14.40
N ALA A 73 9.39 2.05 13.75
CA ALA A 73 8.36 1.28 14.42
C ALA A 73 8.97 0.24 15.37
N LEU A 74 9.95 -0.54 14.92
CA LEU A 74 10.65 -1.53 15.76
C LEU A 74 11.38 -0.89 16.94
N LYS A 75 12.05 0.24 16.71
CA LYS A 75 12.75 0.97 17.78
C LYS A 75 11.79 1.53 18.83
N LEU A 76 10.60 1.97 18.42
CA LEU A 76 9.59 2.50 19.32
C LEU A 76 8.87 1.41 20.12
N THR A 77 8.57 0.27 19.50
CA THR A 77 7.86 -0.83 20.16
C THR A 77 8.79 -1.73 20.97
N GLY A 78 10.09 -1.77 20.65
CA GLY A 78 11.06 -2.65 21.32
C GLY A 78 10.79 -4.13 21.09
N VAL A 79 9.96 -4.48 20.11
CA VAL A 79 9.57 -5.86 19.83
C VAL A 79 10.67 -6.55 19.03
N GLU A 80 11.12 -7.69 19.53
CA GLU A 80 11.99 -8.60 18.79
C GLU A 80 11.13 -9.49 17.89
N LEU A 81 11.38 -9.43 16.58
CA LEU A 81 10.68 -10.25 15.61
C LEU A 81 11.37 -11.60 15.46
N ASP A 82 10.59 -12.67 15.57
CA ASP A 82 11.05 -14.01 15.27
C ASP A 82 11.10 -14.27 13.76
N LEU A 83 12.00 -15.16 13.34
CA LEU A 83 12.18 -15.50 11.93
C LEU A 83 11.10 -16.50 11.49
N LEU A 84 10.26 -16.07 10.53
CA LEU A 84 9.28 -16.95 9.87
C LEU A 84 10.00 -18.05 9.07
N SER A 85 10.17 -19.21 9.70
CA SER A 85 10.90 -20.35 9.13
C SER A 85 9.98 -21.36 8.45
N ASP A 86 8.71 -21.40 8.84
CA ASP A 86 7.70 -22.31 8.30
C ASP A 86 6.95 -21.69 7.11
N GLN A 87 6.81 -22.46 6.04
CA GLN A 87 6.19 -22.06 4.79
C GLN A 87 4.68 -21.86 4.94
N ASP A 88 4.01 -22.67 5.78
CA ASP A 88 2.55 -22.56 5.96
C ASP A 88 2.17 -21.25 6.66
N ASN A 89 2.97 -20.82 7.64
CA ASN A 89 2.82 -19.54 8.33
C ASN A 89 3.04 -18.35 7.37
N TYR A 90 4.03 -18.45 6.49
CA TYR A 90 4.26 -17.44 5.46
C TYR A 90 3.08 -17.32 4.49
N LEU A 91 2.60 -18.45 3.97
CA LEU A 91 1.46 -18.51 3.05
C LEU A 91 0.16 -18.01 3.70
N PHE A 92 -0.03 -18.26 4.99
CA PHE A 92 -1.15 -17.73 5.75
C PHE A 92 -1.14 -16.21 5.80
N ILE A 93 0.01 -15.61 6.12
CA ILE A 93 0.19 -14.15 6.16
C ILE A 93 -0.02 -13.56 4.75
N GLU A 94 0.61 -14.14 3.74
CA GLU A 94 0.51 -13.67 2.35
C GLU A 94 -0.95 -13.67 1.85
N LYS A 95 -1.70 -14.73 2.12
CA LYS A 95 -3.14 -14.82 1.78
C LYS A 95 -4.00 -13.84 2.59
N GLY A 96 -3.54 -13.47 3.78
CA GLY A 96 -4.20 -12.50 4.66
C GLY A 96 -3.99 -11.03 4.25
N ILE A 97 -2.94 -10.73 3.49
CA ILE A 97 -2.66 -9.37 3.02
C ILE A 97 -3.74 -8.94 2.02
N ARG A 98 -4.50 -7.90 2.38
CA ARG A 98 -5.47 -7.23 1.52
C ARG A 98 -5.10 -5.76 1.38
N GLY A 99 -5.31 -5.21 0.19
CA GLY A 99 -5.20 -3.77 -0.02
C GLY A 99 -6.31 -3.00 0.69
N GLY A 100 -6.27 -1.67 0.58
CA GLY A 100 -7.35 -0.82 1.07
C GLY A 100 -8.67 -1.08 0.35
N ILE A 101 -9.78 -0.96 1.07
CA ILE A 101 -11.12 -1.05 0.49
C ILE A 101 -11.37 0.21 -0.35
N SER A 102 -11.49 0.05 -1.66
CA SER A 102 -11.94 1.11 -2.56
C SER A 102 -13.36 0.77 -3.03
N THR A 103 -14.35 1.51 -2.54
CA THR A 103 -15.75 1.33 -2.94
C THR A 103 -16.31 2.62 -3.52
N ILE A 104 -16.97 2.51 -4.67
CA ILE A 104 -17.79 3.59 -5.23
C ILE A 104 -19.24 3.22 -4.94
N THR A 105 -19.84 3.87 -3.95
CA THR A 105 -21.25 3.68 -3.63
C THR A 105 -22.12 4.45 -4.62
N LYS A 106 -23.17 3.80 -5.15
CA LYS A 106 -24.21 4.50 -5.89
C LYS A 106 -25.13 5.18 -4.88
N ARG A 107 -25.27 6.51 -4.95
CA ARG A 107 -26.17 7.30 -4.08
C ARG A 107 -27.64 6.85 -4.15
N TYR A 108 -28.04 6.30 -5.29
CA TYR A 108 -29.37 5.75 -5.51
C TYR A 108 -29.29 4.49 -6.36
N ALA A 109 -29.96 3.43 -5.92
CA ALA A 109 -30.13 2.19 -6.67
C ALA A 109 -31.61 1.86 -6.71
N LYS A 110 -32.21 1.91 -7.91
CA LYS A 110 -33.58 1.44 -8.14
C LYS A 110 -33.51 0.02 -8.69
N ALA A 111 -34.07 -0.94 -7.97
CA ALA A 111 -34.23 -2.28 -8.49
C ALA A 111 -35.45 -2.29 -9.44
N ASP A 112 -35.20 -2.42 -10.75
CA ASP A 112 -36.25 -2.50 -11.78
C ASP A 112 -36.20 -3.87 -12.48
N ASN A 113 -36.60 -4.91 -11.74
CA ASN A 113 -36.65 -6.27 -12.27
C ASN A 113 -38.04 -6.54 -12.89
N LYS A 114 -38.08 -6.66 -14.23
CA LYS A 114 -39.31 -6.89 -15.03
C LYS A 114 -40.08 -8.17 -14.66
N TYR A 115 -39.40 -9.15 -14.05
CA TYR A 115 -40.00 -10.43 -13.67
C TYR A 115 -40.63 -10.43 -12.28
N ILE A 116 -40.48 -9.34 -11.51
CA ILE A 116 -41.13 -9.18 -10.20
C ILE A 116 -42.41 -8.38 -10.42
N ARG A 117 -43.56 -9.09 -10.45
CA ARG A 117 -44.87 -8.43 -10.42
C ARG A 117 -44.96 -7.56 -9.15
N PRO A 118 -45.37 -6.28 -9.24
CA PRO A 118 -45.54 -5.45 -8.05
C PRO A 118 -46.65 -6.05 -7.18
N PRO A 119 -46.40 -6.45 -5.92
CA PRO A 119 -47.49 -6.85 -5.02
C PRO A 119 -48.37 -5.63 -4.75
N LYS A 120 -49.67 -5.73 -5.07
CA LYS A 120 -50.57 -4.58 -5.21
C LYS A 120 -50.70 -3.70 -3.97
N ASP A 121 -50.33 -4.17 -2.78
CA ASP A 121 -50.77 -3.55 -1.52
C ASP A 121 -49.66 -3.30 -0.48
N LEU A 122 -48.37 -3.32 -0.85
CA LEU A 122 -47.27 -3.12 0.12
C LEU A 122 -46.32 -2.00 -0.28
N THR A 123 -46.05 -1.10 0.66
CA THR A 123 -45.07 -0.01 0.52
C THR A 123 -43.65 -0.58 0.38
N GLY A 124 -42.75 0.16 -0.29
CA GLY A 124 -41.43 -0.36 -0.70
C GLY A 124 -40.57 -0.94 0.44
N LEU A 125 -40.77 -0.48 1.68
CA LEU A 125 -40.05 -0.92 2.87
C LEU A 125 -40.48 -2.32 3.33
N GLU A 126 -41.77 -2.64 3.29
CA GLU A 126 -42.30 -3.96 3.67
C GLU A 126 -41.90 -5.04 2.67
N ARG A 127 -41.81 -4.66 1.39
CA ARG A 127 -41.29 -5.54 0.32
C ARG A 127 -39.82 -5.87 0.55
N PHE A 128 -38.99 -4.89 0.93
CA PHE A 128 -37.57 -5.09 1.20
C PHE A 128 -37.34 -5.97 2.43
N LYS A 129 -38.09 -5.75 3.52
CA LYS A 129 -38.05 -6.59 4.72
C LYS A 129 -38.41 -8.03 4.41
N LYS A 130 -39.51 -8.29 3.68
CA LYS A 130 -39.88 -9.65 3.26
C LYS A 130 -38.84 -10.30 2.33
N TRP A 131 -38.20 -9.53 1.46
CA TRP A 131 -37.17 -10.05 0.56
C TRP A 131 -35.90 -10.47 1.31
N ILE A 132 -35.43 -9.67 2.27
CA ILE A 132 -34.28 -10.01 3.12
C ILE A 132 -34.56 -11.30 3.90
N VAL A 133 -35.70 -11.38 4.58
CA VAL A 133 -36.08 -12.55 5.40
C VAL A 133 -36.17 -13.83 4.56
N LYS A 134 -36.61 -13.72 3.29
CA LYS A 134 -36.71 -14.87 2.39
C LYS A 134 -35.36 -15.28 1.77
N ARG A 135 -34.41 -14.35 1.62
CA ARG A 135 -33.10 -14.59 1.00
C ARG A 135 -32.04 -15.02 2.03
N PHE A 136 -32.17 -14.59 3.28
CA PHE A 136 -31.28 -14.90 4.38
C PHE A 136 -32.09 -15.44 5.57
N PRO A 137 -32.40 -16.75 5.60
CA PRO A 137 -33.26 -17.35 6.64
C PRO A 137 -32.63 -17.37 8.04
N VAL A 138 -31.36 -16.96 8.17
CA VAL A 138 -30.57 -17.04 9.41
C VAL A 138 -30.76 -15.81 10.33
N TYR A 139 -31.47 -14.78 9.87
CA TYR A 139 -31.80 -13.60 10.68
C TYR A 139 -33.31 -13.46 10.80
N GLN A 140 -33.88 -14.02 11.87
CA GLN A 140 -35.19 -13.66 12.41
C GLN A 140 -34.93 -13.03 13.79
N PRO A 141 -35.64 -11.96 14.20
CA PRO A 141 -35.64 -11.52 15.59
C PRO A 141 -36.30 -12.57 16.49
#